data_AF-A0A3B1J8P5-F1
#
_entry.id   AF-A0A3B1J8P5-F1
#
_cell.length_a   1.000
_cell.length_b   1.000
_cell.length_c   1.000
_cell.angle_alpha   90.00
_cell.angle_beta   90.00
_cell.angle_gamma   90.00
#
_symmetry.space_group_name_H-M   'P 1'
#
loop_
_entity.id
_entity.type
_entity.pdbx_description
1 polymer ?
#
loop_
_entity_poly.entity_id
_entity_poly.type
_entity_poly.pdbx_seq_one_letter_code
_entity_poly.pdbx_strand_id
1 'polypeptide(L)'
;KYCRAEEAEEAERWVQNVILVFFRRRLSQRPAVEELESRNILKQRNDQTEQEERREIKQRLNRKLNQRPTVDELRERKILIRFSDYVEVAKAQDYDRRADKPWTRLSAADKVCLPLQDSGLCSTLMFETGMFHRP
;
A
#
# COMPACT_ATOMS: atom_id res chain seq x y z
N LYS A 1 62.38 3.75 -19.53
CA LYS A 1 61.36 4.16 -20.52
C LYS A 1 60.61 2.96 -21.11
N TYR A 2 61.27 1.81 -21.31
CA TYR A 2 60.66 0.61 -21.88
C TYR A 2 59.72 -0.16 -20.93
N CYS A 3 60.02 -0.29 -19.63
CA CYS A 3 59.16 -1.02 -18.68
C CYS A 3 57.73 -0.49 -18.56
N ARG A 4 57.52 0.84 -18.62
CA ARG A 4 56.18 1.44 -18.53
C ARG A 4 55.34 1.22 -19.80
N ALA A 5 55.98 0.99 -20.95
CA ALA A 5 55.28 0.66 -22.19
C ALA A 5 54.81 -0.80 -22.18
N GLU A 6 55.62 -1.71 -21.64
CA GLU A 6 55.31 -3.13 -21.50
C GLU A 6 54.16 -3.37 -20.50
N GLU A 7 54.16 -2.65 -19.38
CA GLU A 7 53.04 -2.64 -18.41
C GLU A 7 51.73 -2.12 -19.01
N ALA A 8 51.80 -1.11 -19.90
CA ALA A 8 50.62 -0.57 -20.57
C ALA A 8 50.04 -1.56 -21.58
N GLU A 9 50.88 -2.26 -22.36
CA GLU A 9 50.41 -3.31 -23.27
C GLU A 9 49.80 -4.51 -22.52
N GLU A 10 50.33 -4.85 -21.35
CA GLU A 10 49.78 -5.91 -20.51
C GLU A 10 48.40 -5.53 -19.94
N ALA A 11 48.23 -4.26 -19.54
CA ALA A 11 46.93 -3.73 -19.14
C ALA A 11 45.92 -3.74 -20.30
N GLU A 12 46.33 -3.37 -21.52
CA GLU A 12 45.48 -3.46 -22.71
C GLU A 12 45.09 -4.91 -23.04
N ARG A 13 46.04 -5.84 -22.98
CA ARG A 13 45.79 -7.28 -23.14
C ARG A 13 44.81 -7.80 -22.08
N TRP A 14 44.95 -7.35 -20.83
CA TRP A 14 44.04 -7.72 -19.74
C TRP A 14 42.62 -7.21 -19.98
N VAL A 15 42.49 -5.94 -20.38
CA VAL A 15 41.18 -5.35 -20.72
C VAL A 15 40.53 -6.09 -21.89
N GLN A 16 41.30 -6.39 -22.95
CA GLN A 16 40.81 -7.19 -24.08
C GLN A 16 40.32 -8.57 -23.64
N ASN A 17 41.07 -9.25 -22.77
CA ASN A 17 40.66 -10.55 -22.23
C ASN A 17 39.39 -10.47 -21.39
N VAL A 18 39.26 -9.45 -20.52
CA VAL A 18 38.05 -9.25 -19.70
C VAL A 18 36.83 -9.01 -20.58
N ILE A 19 36.96 -8.15 -21.60
CA ILE A 19 35.91 -7.86 -22.56
C ILE A 19 35.51 -9.14 -23.32
N LEU A 20 36.49 -9.92 -23.78
CA LEU A 20 36.27 -11.18 -24.50
C LEU A 20 35.55 -12.21 -23.63
N VAL A 21 35.96 -12.39 -22.37
CA VAL A 21 35.31 -13.31 -21.42
C VAL A 21 33.86 -12.87 -21.14
N PHE A 22 33.63 -11.58 -20.98
CA PHE A 22 32.29 -11.03 -20.78
C PHE A 22 31.38 -11.31 -21.99
N PHE A 23 31.82 -10.99 -23.20
CA PHE A 23 31.05 -11.25 -24.41
C PHE A 23 30.79 -12.74 -24.62
N ARG A 24 31.79 -13.60 -24.39
CA ARG A 24 31.62 -15.06 -24.49
C ARG A 24 30.50 -15.58 -23.59
N ARG A 25 30.44 -15.09 -22.34
CA ARG A 25 29.38 -15.44 -21.38
C ARG A 25 28.01 -14.89 -21.79
N ARG A 26 27.95 -13.66 -22.32
CA ARG A 26 26.68 -13.05 -22.78
C ARG A 26 26.12 -13.76 -24.02
N LEU A 27 26.98 -14.15 -24.95
CA LEU A 27 26.59 -14.86 -26.16
C LEU A 27 26.13 -16.29 -25.85
N SER A 28 26.77 -16.99 -24.91
CA SER A 28 26.33 -18.33 -24.50
C SER A 28 24.98 -18.35 -23.79
N GLN A 29 24.60 -17.24 -23.16
CA GLN A 29 23.32 -17.09 -22.45
C GLN A 29 22.29 -16.28 -23.25
N ARG A 30 22.50 -16.11 -24.56
CA ARG A 30 21.64 -15.29 -25.40
C ARG A 30 20.24 -15.94 -25.50
N PRO A 31 19.17 -15.27 -25.04
CA PRO A 31 17.81 -15.79 -25.16
C PRO A 31 17.38 -15.93 -26.62
N ALA A 32 16.46 -16.86 -26.89
CA ALA A 32 15.85 -17.00 -28.21
C ALA A 32 14.91 -15.81 -28.52
N VAL A 33 14.68 -15.52 -29.80
CA VAL A 33 13.80 -14.42 -30.23
C VAL A 33 12.37 -14.62 -29.71
N GLU A 34 11.83 -15.83 -29.82
CA GLU A 34 10.48 -16.20 -29.33
C GLU A 34 10.31 -15.99 -27.81
N GLU A 35 11.38 -16.22 -27.04
CA GLU A 35 11.37 -16.00 -25.59
C GLU A 35 11.29 -14.49 -25.26
N LEU A 36 12.01 -13.66 -26.01
CA LEU A 36 11.97 -12.21 -25.85
C LEU A 36 10.61 -11.63 -26.28
N GLU A 37 9.97 -12.20 -27.29
CA GLU A 37 8.62 -11.84 -27.72
C GLU A 37 7.57 -12.22 -26.67
N SER A 38 7.69 -13.42 -26.10
CA SER A 38 6.83 -13.89 -25.00
C SER A 38 6.94 -13.00 -23.76
N ARG A 39 8.14 -12.47 -23.50
CA ARG A 39 8.41 -11.50 -22.42
C ARG A 39 8.07 -10.06 -22.80
N ASN A 40 7.53 -9.83 -23.99
CA ASN A 40 7.15 -8.51 -24.50
C ASN A 40 8.33 -7.53 -24.66
N ILE A 41 9.56 -8.04 -24.72
CA ILE A 41 10.80 -7.25 -24.92
C ILE A 41 10.97 -6.95 -26.41
N LEU A 42 10.71 -7.93 -27.28
CA LEU A 42 10.61 -7.74 -28.72
C LEU A 42 9.13 -7.71 -29.12
N LYS A 43 8.77 -6.80 -30.01
CA LYS A 43 7.40 -6.67 -30.54
C LYS A 43 7.37 -7.25 -31.95
N GLN A 44 6.51 -8.24 -32.18
CA GLN A 44 6.29 -8.82 -33.50
C GLN A 44 5.48 -7.91 -34.44
N ARG A 45 4.73 -6.94 -33.89
CA ARG A 45 3.69 -6.20 -34.61
C ARG A 45 4.10 -4.77 -34.95
N ASN A 46 3.59 -4.30 -36.06
CA ASN A 46 3.73 -2.93 -36.55
C ASN A 46 3.00 -1.95 -35.60
N ASP A 47 3.60 -0.81 -35.27
CA ASP A 47 3.10 0.14 -34.25
C ASP A 47 1.65 0.58 -34.53
N GLN A 48 1.29 0.71 -35.81
CA GLN A 48 -0.05 1.11 -36.24
C GLN A 48 -1.13 0.07 -35.92
N THR A 49 -0.81 -1.23 -36.04
CA THR A 49 -1.73 -2.32 -35.69
C THR A 49 -1.93 -2.38 -34.16
N GLU A 50 -0.87 -2.19 -33.36
CA GLU A 50 -1.01 -2.14 -31.90
C GLU A 50 -1.89 -0.96 -31.47
N GLN A 51 -1.76 0.19 -32.15
CA GLN A 51 -2.58 1.35 -31.86
C GLN A 51 -4.06 1.11 -32.19
N GLU A 52 -4.37 0.43 -33.29
CA GLU A 52 -5.75 0.03 -33.62
C GLU A 52 -6.29 -0.96 -32.58
N GLU A 53 -5.56 -2.01 -32.25
CA GLU A 53 -5.95 -2.99 -31.22
C GLU A 53 -6.20 -2.32 -29.87
N ARG A 54 -5.34 -1.38 -29.47
CA ARG A 54 -5.54 -0.58 -28.25
C ARG A 54 -6.80 0.27 -28.32
N ARG A 55 -7.10 0.88 -29.47
CA ARG A 55 -8.33 1.66 -29.68
C ARG A 55 -9.56 0.77 -29.58
N GLU A 56 -9.57 -0.36 -30.24
CA GLU A 56 -10.66 -1.34 -30.19
C GLU A 56 -10.89 -1.87 -28.77
N ILE A 57 -9.83 -2.25 -28.06
CA ILE A 57 -9.90 -2.70 -26.67
C ILE A 57 -10.50 -1.60 -25.78
N LYS A 58 -10.03 -0.35 -25.95
CA LYS A 58 -10.54 0.80 -25.18
C LYS A 58 -12.02 1.06 -25.47
N GLN A 59 -12.44 1.00 -26.73
CA GLN A 59 -13.84 1.16 -27.11
C GLN A 59 -14.71 0.03 -26.56
N ARG A 60 -14.26 -1.22 -26.70
CA ARG A 60 -14.96 -2.40 -26.17
C ARG A 60 -15.12 -2.34 -24.65
N LEU A 61 -14.06 -1.92 -23.95
CA LEU A 61 -14.08 -1.73 -22.50
C LEU A 61 -15.07 -0.64 -22.10
N ASN A 62 -15.04 0.53 -22.75
CA ASN A 62 -15.99 1.61 -22.47
C ASN A 62 -17.44 1.15 -22.62
N ARG A 63 -17.77 0.42 -23.70
CA ARG A 63 -19.12 -0.14 -23.87
C ARG A 63 -19.51 -1.07 -22.74
N LYS A 64 -18.60 -1.95 -22.29
CA LYS A 64 -18.86 -2.88 -21.16
C LYS A 64 -19.05 -2.15 -19.83
N LEU A 65 -18.28 -1.08 -19.59
CA LEU A 65 -18.41 -0.28 -18.37
C LEU A 65 -19.72 0.51 -18.35
N ASN A 66 -20.15 1.03 -19.51
CA ASN A 66 -21.43 1.76 -19.63
C ASN A 66 -22.65 0.85 -19.45
N GLN A 67 -22.54 -0.43 -19.84
CA GLN A 67 -23.60 -1.44 -19.68
C GLN A 67 -23.42 -2.26 -18.39
N ARG A 68 -22.67 -1.74 -17.42
CA ARG A 68 -22.41 -2.45 -16.17
C ARG A 68 -23.71 -2.52 -15.35
N PRO A 69 -24.17 -3.72 -14.94
CA PRO A 69 -25.36 -3.85 -14.11
C PRO A 69 -25.15 -3.21 -12.74
N THR A 70 -26.25 -2.71 -12.17
CA THR A 70 -26.25 -2.14 -10.81
C THR A 70 -26.13 -3.24 -9.75
N VAL A 71 -25.75 -2.84 -8.52
CA VAL A 71 -25.64 -3.77 -7.38
C VAL A 71 -27.00 -4.40 -7.06
N ASP A 72 -28.08 -3.61 -7.16
CA ASP A 72 -29.44 -4.08 -6.90
C ASP A 72 -29.89 -5.14 -7.91
N GLU A 73 -29.58 -4.96 -9.21
CA GLU A 73 -29.83 -5.98 -10.24
C GLU A 73 -29.08 -7.29 -9.97
N LEU A 74 -27.84 -7.21 -9.46
CA LEU A 74 -27.06 -8.40 -9.13
C LEU A 74 -27.61 -9.14 -7.90
N ARG A 75 -28.21 -8.42 -6.95
CA ARG A 75 -28.94 -9.01 -5.81
C ARG A 75 -30.23 -9.68 -6.25
N GLU A 76 -31.01 -9.03 -7.13
CA GLU A 76 -32.25 -9.59 -7.69
C GLU A 76 -31.97 -10.88 -8.46
N ARG A 77 -30.89 -10.92 -9.23
CA ARG A 77 -30.42 -12.12 -9.95
C ARG A 77 -29.76 -13.17 -9.06
N LYS A 78 -29.70 -12.96 -7.74
CA LYS A 78 -29.04 -13.84 -6.75
C LYS A 78 -27.58 -14.15 -7.11
N ILE A 79 -26.88 -13.19 -7.70
CA ILE A 79 -25.43 -13.26 -7.96
C ILE A 79 -24.68 -12.79 -6.70
N LEU A 80 -25.14 -11.72 -6.06
CA LEU A 80 -24.67 -11.29 -4.75
C LEU A 80 -25.58 -11.90 -3.67
N ILE A 81 -25.19 -13.09 -3.18
CA ILE A 81 -26.04 -13.91 -2.30
C ILE A 81 -25.84 -13.53 -0.83
N ARG A 82 -24.60 -13.26 -0.41
CA ARG A 82 -24.28 -12.95 0.99
C ARG A 82 -24.12 -11.46 1.21
N PHE A 83 -24.36 -11.04 2.45
CA PHE A 83 -24.20 -9.63 2.85
C PHE A 83 -22.75 -9.13 2.73
N SER A 84 -21.77 -10.03 2.71
CA SER A 84 -20.34 -9.70 2.62
C SER A 84 -19.78 -9.65 1.20
N ASP A 85 -20.51 -10.15 0.19
CA ASP A 85 -19.98 -10.25 -1.19
C ASP A 85 -19.81 -8.86 -1.86
N TYR A 86 -20.52 -7.85 -1.35
CA TYR A 86 -20.33 -6.45 -1.72
C TYR A 86 -20.55 -5.54 -0.52
N VAL A 87 -19.55 -4.73 -0.20
CA VAL A 87 -19.60 -3.70 0.85
C VAL A 87 -19.13 -2.39 0.25
N GLU A 88 -19.97 -1.37 0.32
CA GLU A 88 -19.60 -0.03 -0.14
C GLU A 88 -18.58 0.58 0.81
N VAL A 89 -17.42 0.96 0.26
CA VAL A 89 -16.36 1.63 1.02
C VAL A 89 -16.40 3.12 0.71
N ALA A 90 -16.90 3.90 1.67
CA ALA A 90 -16.76 5.34 1.65
C ALA A 90 -15.42 5.76 2.24
N LYS A 91 -14.84 6.86 1.72
CA LYS A 91 -13.67 7.47 2.35
C LYS A 91 -14.06 7.99 3.73
N ALA A 92 -13.34 7.59 4.77
CA ALA A 92 -13.50 8.17 6.09
C ALA A 92 -13.00 9.62 6.06
N GLN A 93 -13.62 10.49 6.86
CA GLN A 93 -13.16 11.86 6.99
C GLN A 93 -11.93 11.93 7.91
N ASP A 94 -10.88 12.59 7.41
CA ASP A 94 -9.59 12.77 8.09
C ASP A 94 -9.67 13.99 9.02
N TYR A 95 -10.45 13.89 10.09
CA TYR A 95 -10.47 14.88 11.15
C TYR A 95 -9.78 14.35 12.40
N ASP A 96 -9.26 15.26 13.21
CA ASP A 96 -8.64 14.91 14.48
C ASP A 96 -9.70 14.36 15.45
N ARG A 97 -9.58 13.07 15.78
CA ARG A 97 -10.47 12.33 16.70
C ARG A 97 -9.95 12.34 18.13
N ARG A 98 -8.92 13.14 18.42
CA ARG A 98 -8.37 13.28 19.77
C ARG A 98 -9.34 14.07 20.63
N ALA A 99 -10.17 13.33 21.37
CA ALA A 99 -10.94 13.87 22.47
C ALA A 99 -10.16 13.72 23.79
N ASP A 100 -10.27 14.71 24.66
CA ASP A 100 -9.79 14.56 26.03
C ASP A 100 -10.56 13.43 26.72
N LYS A 101 -9.85 12.64 27.53
CA LYS A 101 -10.38 11.48 28.23
C LYS A 101 -10.43 11.82 29.72
N PRO A 102 -11.42 12.60 30.18
CA PRO A 102 -11.42 13.16 31.54
C PRO A 102 -11.36 12.09 32.62
N TRP A 103 -11.90 10.89 32.33
CA TRP A 103 -11.82 9.73 33.22
C TRP A 103 -10.39 9.26 33.53
N THR A 104 -9.42 9.61 32.69
CA THR A 104 -8.01 9.26 32.90
C THR A 104 -7.36 10.07 34.03
N ARG A 105 -7.98 11.19 34.43
CA ARG A 105 -7.48 12.08 35.51
C ARG A 105 -8.18 11.85 36.86
N LEU A 106 -9.12 10.91 36.94
CA LEU A 106 -9.87 10.64 38.18
C LEU A 106 -9.01 9.85 39.18
N SER A 107 -8.80 10.43 40.36
CA SER A 107 -8.14 9.77 41.49
C SER A 107 -9.06 8.74 42.18
N ALA A 108 -8.52 7.93 43.08
CA ALA A 108 -9.32 6.96 43.85
C ALA A 108 -10.40 7.64 44.71
N ALA A 109 -10.16 8.84 45.22
CA ALA A 109 -11.14 9.63 45.96
C ALA A 109 -12.26 10.15 45.02
N ASP A 110 -11.89 10.67 43.85
CA ASP A 110 -12.86 11.16 42.85
C ASP A 110 -13.81 10.05 42.38
N LYS A 111 -13.30 8.82 42.24
CA LYS A 111 -14.11 7.63 41.90
C LYS A 111 -15.15 7.27 42.95
N VAL A 112 -14.87 7.55 44.23
CA VAL A 112 -15.77 7.27 45.37
C VAL A 112 -16.74 8.43 45.61
N CYS A 113 -16.37 9.66 45.24
CA CYS A 113 -17.21 10.85 45.38
C CYS A 113 -18.22 11.05 44.24
N LEU A 114 -17.95 10.56 43.02
CA LEU A 114 -18.89 10.59 41.89
C LEU A 114 -20.31 10.08 42.26
N PRO A 115 -20.49 8.90 42.89
CA PRO A 115 -21.83 8.45 43.31
C PRO A 115 -22.47 9.27 44.44
N LEU A 116 -21.68 10.00 45.23
CA LEU A 116 -22.17 10.85 46.34
C LEU A 116 -22.61 12.25 45.88
N GLN A 117 -22.06 12.74 44.77
CA GLN A 117 -22.37 14.05 44.22
C GLN A 117 -23.71 14.07 43.47
N ASP A 118 -24.04 13.00 42.73
CA ASP A 118 -25.34 12.84 42.07
C ASP A 118 -26.49 12.59 43.07
N SER A 119 -26.18 12.18 44.30
CA SER A 119 -27.14 12.00 45.41
C SER A 119 -27.25 13.23 46.33
N GLY A 120 -26.51 14.32 46.05
CA GLY A 120 -26.60 15.59 46.80
C GLY A 120 -25.98 15.58 48.20
N LEU A 121 -25.17 14.57 48.55
CA LEU A 121 -24.68 14.35 49.93
C LEU A 121 -23.15 14.49 50.07
N CYS A 122 -22.51 15.34 49.25
CA CYS A 122 -21.06 15.54 49.31
C CYS A 122 -20.60 16.38 50.53
N SER A 123 -21.45 17.26 51.06
CA SER A 123 -21.05 18.19 52.14
C SER A 123 -21.01 17.56 53.55
N THR A 124 -21.76 16.48 53.80
CA THR A 124 -21.93 15.93 55.16
C THR A 124 -20.78 15.02 55.59
N LEU A 125 -20.23 14.20 54.69
CA LEU A 125 -19.23 13.16 55.05
C LEU A 125 -17.78 13.67 55.04
N MET A 126 -17.49 14.77 54.36
CA MET A 126 -16.16 15.42 54.39
C MET A 126 -15.88 16.11 55.74
N PHE A 127 -16.93 16.48 56.48
CA PHE A 127 -16.79 17.05 57.83
C PHE A 127 -16.60 15.98 58.91
N GLU A 128 -17.18 14.78 58.74
CA GLU A 128 -17.08 13.70 59.75
C GLU A 128 -15.79 12.86 59.65
N THR A 129 -15.09 12.85 58.52
CA THR A 129 -13.89 12.00 58.33
C THR A 129 -12.56 12.65 58.71
N GLY A 130 -12.56 13.88 59.24
CA GLY A 130 -11.42 14.39 60.03
C GLY A 130 -10.07 14.49 59.29
N MET A 131 -10.05 14.77 57.99
CA MET A 131 -8.80 15.03 57.27
C MET A 131 -8.38 16.50 57.38
N PHE A 132 -8.06 16.94 58.60
CA PHE A 132 -7.08 18.00 58.85
C PHE A 132 -6.39 17.76 60.19
N HIS A 133 -5.26 17.06 60.15
CA HIS A 133 -4.17 17.30 61.08
C HIS A 133 -2.85 17.35 60.29
N ARG A 134 -2.29 18.55 60.20
CA ARG A 134 -0.86 18.81 59.96
C ARG A 134 -0.08 18.43 61.24
N PRO A 135 1.21 18.04 61.15
CA PRO A 135 2.27 18.67 60.36
C PRO A 135 2.65 17.93 59.08
#